data_AF-A0A929BMM8-F1
#
_entry.id   AF-A0A929BMM8-F1
#
_cell.length_a   1.000
_cell.length_b   1.000
_cell.length_c   1.000
_cell.angle_alpha   90.00
_cell.angle_beta   90.00
_cell.angle_gamma   90.00
#
_symmetry.space_group_name_H-M   'P 1'
#
loop_
_entity.id
_entity.type
_entity.pdbx_description
1 polymer ?
#
loop_
_entity_poly.entity_id
_entity_poly.type
_entity_poly.pdbx_seq_one_letter_code
_entity_poly.pdbx_strand_id
1 'polypeptide(L)'
;MTRVRSLLVIAVLVVVLLGSVPATYAQTPTGNCRYFVQTGHYVCDEFLEFYDTRGGSEIFGFPLTEAFEDSVLRLRVQYFQCARMEWRPNNPAPYKVQLGLLADELIGKLGYHFPPVLAEQIPAFNNDVHHYFSETGHVVSHAFLKYFREKGGVDIFGYPRSEFMLEDGYVVQYFQRARMEWHPEFSSGPRMCLTYLGETYLEHFPVSQEIPGSFRPEEYRTTELSISASVRYAITGRQGVQTVFVYVNDQQQQPLQGAAVRMVVHYQSGDQAYEFKPTNASGFTRRNFDLSPSLPGQKVVIDVTVTHGDLTATTQTFFLPWW
;
A
#
# COMPACT_ATOMS: atom_id res chain seq x y z
N MET A 1 -41.74 -64.17 -12.32
CA MET A 1 -40.28 -63.95 -12.16
C MET A 1 -39.81 -62.97 -13.23
N THR A 2 -40.07 -61.67 -13.07
CA THR A 2 -39.69 -60.62 -14.05
C THR A 2 -40.10 -59.26 -13.47
N ARG A 3 -39.19 -58.55 -12.77
CA ARG A 3 -39.30 -57.08 -12.47
C ARG A 3 -38.17 -56.47 -11.62
N VAL A 4 -36.95 -57.05 -11.60
CA VAL A 4 -35.86 -56.51 -10.74
C VAL A 4 -34.54 -56.24 -11.51
N ARG A 5 -34.55 -56.21 -12.84
CA ARG A 5 -33.30 -56.07 -13.63
C ARG A 5 -33.11 -54.74 -14.38
N SER A 6 -34.04 -53.79 -14.32
CA SER A 6 -33.96 -52.57 -15.14
C SER A 6 -33.69 -51.26 -14.39
N LEU A 7 -33.55 -51.27 -13.06
CA LEU A 7 -33.29 -50.04 -12.28
C LEU A 7 -31.83 -49.84 -11.89
N LEU A 8 -30.98 -50.86 -12.02
CA LEU A 8 -29.55 -50.78 -11.65
C LEU A 8 -28.64 -50.25 -12.77
N VAL A 9 -29.13 -50.14 -14.01
CA VAL A 9 -28.31 -49.66 -15.14
C VAL A 9 -28.43 -48.14 -15.35
N ILE A 10 -29.50 -47.49 -14.84
CA ILE A 10 -29.69 -46.04 -15.00
C ILE A 10 -28.97 -45.26 -13.87
N ALA A 11 -28.80 -45.84 -12.68
CA ALA A 11 -28.11 -45.17 -11.57
C ALA A 11 -26.57 -45.09 -11.75
N VAL A 12 -25.98 -45.95 -12.59
CA VAL A 12 -24.53 -45.93 -12.83
C VAL A 12 -24.14 -44.94 -13.95
N LEU A 13 -25.09 -44.51 -14.78
CA LEU A 13 -24.83 -43.58 -15.89
C LEU A 13 -25.02 -42.10 -15.54
N VAL A 14 -25.58 -41.76 -14.37
CA VAL A 14 -25.72 -40.38 -13.89
C VAL A 14 -24.58 -39.96 -12.95
N VAL A 15 -23.81 -40.90 -12.40
CA VAL A 15 -22.68 -40.61 -11.49
C VAL A 15 -21.36 -40.33 -12.23
N VAL A 16 -21.29 -40.57 -13.55
CA VAL A 16 -20.07 -40.36 -14.35
C VAL A 16 -20.05 -38.99 -15.08
N LEU A 17 -21.05 -38.14 -14.86
CA LEU A 17 -21.08 -36.75 -15.35
C LEU A 17 -20.66 -35.71 -14.30
N LEU A 18 -19.91 -36.11 -13.28
CA LEU A 18 -19.03 -35.21 -12.53
C LEU A 18 -17.65 -35.22 -13.19
N GLY A 19 -17.63 -34.95 -14.50
CA GLY A 19 -16.42 -34.73 -15.26
C GLY A 19 -15.82 -33.40 -14.82
N SER A 20 -14.86 -33.49 -13.90
CA SER A 20 -13.74 -32.56 -13.71
C SER A 20 -13.95 -31.20 -14.36
N VAL A 21 -14.44 -30.23 -13.59
CA VAL A 21 -14.10 -28.83 -13.85
C VAL A 21 -12.58 -28.83 -13.88
N PRO A 22 -11.91 -28.51 -15.01
CA PRO A 22 -10.48 -28.31 -14.94
C PRO A 22 -10.29 -27.19 -13.92
N ALA A 23 -9.62 -27.50 -12.81
CA ALA A 23 -8.99 -26.44 -12.04
C ALA A 23 -8.06 -25.78 -13.06
N THR A 24 -8.44 -24.59 -13.52
CA THR A 24 -7.55 -23.74 -14.29
C THR A 24 -6.41 -23.43 -13.34
N TYR A 25 -5.39 -24.28 -13.33
CA TYR A 25 -4.14 -23.97 -12.68
C TYR A 25 -3.68 -22.68 -13.33
N ALA A 26 -3.72 -21.60 -12.57
CA ALA A 26 -3.10 -20.36 -12.99
C ALA A 26 -1.65 -20.72 -13.36
N GLN A 27 -1.26 -20.42 -14.59
CA GLN A 27 0.07 -20.74 -15.11
C GLN A 27 1.11 -19.79 -14.53
N THR A 28 2.14 -20.28 -13.83
CA THR A 28 3.29 -19.45 -13.40
C THR A 28 3.67 -18.49 -14.53
N PRO A 29 3.74 -17.17 -14.27
CA PRO A 29 3.99 -16.20 -15.32
C PRO A 29 5.24 -16.57 -16.13
N THR A 30 5.08 -16.68 -17.45
CA THR A 30 6.20 -16.92 -18.38
C THR A 30 6.87 -15.59 -18.69
N GLY A 31 8.11 -15.37 -18.27
CA GLY A 31 8.83 -14.10 -18.49
C GLY A 31 9.82 -13.79 -17.38
N ASN A 32 10.45 -12.60 -17.43
CA ASN A 32 11.26 -12.11 -16.32
C ASN A 32 10.32 -11.52 -15.25
N CYS A 33 10.01 -12.29 -14.22
CA CYS A 33 8.99 -11.93 -13.24
C CYS A 33 9.56 -11.89 -11.82
N ARG A 34 9.12 -10.91 -11.03
CA ARG A 34 9.35 -10.84 -9.59
C ARG A 34 8.03 -10.95 -8.84
N TYR A 35 7.98 -11.90 -7.91
CA TYR A 35 6.90 -12.01 -6.95
C TYR A 35 7.08 -11.03 -5.79
N PHE A 36 6.01 -10.33 -5.43
CA PHE A 36 5.96 -9.44 -4.28
C PHE A 36 5.11 -10.05 -3.19
N VAL A 37 5.78 -10.64 -2.20
CA VAL A 37 5.17 -11.32 -1.07
C VAL A 37 4.26 -10.41 -0.25
N GLN A 38 4.55 -9.11 -0.24
CA GLN A 38 3.83 -8.07 0.51
C GLN A 38 2.40 -7.89 0.03
N THR A 39 2.09 -8.26 -1.22
CA THR A 39 0.76 -8.09 -1.80
C THR A 39 0.28 -9.32 -2.57
N GLY A 40 1.13 -10.33 -2.76
CA GLY A 40 0.79 -11.56 -3.46
C GLY A 40 0.70 -11.42 -4.98
N HIS A 41 1.40 -10.44 -5.56
CA HIS A 41 1.35 -10.12 -6.99
C HIS A 41 2.70 -10.22 -7.68
N TYR A 42 2.70 -10.53 -8.97
CA TYR A 42 3.90 -10.50 -9.81
C TYR A 42 4.01 -9.19 -10.58
N VAL A 43 5.24 -8.73 -10.79
CA VAL A 43 5.55 -7.72 -11.80
C VAL A 43 6.51 -8.37 -12.78
N CYS A 44 6.19 -8.30 -14.06
CA CYS A 44 6.91 -8.99 -15.11
C CYS A 44 7.43 -8.03 -16.18
N ASP A 45 8.48 -8.46 -16.86
CA ASP A 45 9.00 -7.93 -18.12
C ASP A 45 9.21 -6.41 -18.09
N GLU A 46 8.58 -5.65 -18.99
CA GLU A 46 8.82 -4.21 -19.13
C GLU A 46 8.33 -3.41 -17.93
N PHE A 47 7.29 -3.87 -17.23
CA PHE A 47 6.86 -3.25 -15.98
C PHE A 47 7.87 -3.50 -14.86
N LEU A 48 8.52 -4.67 -14.83
CA LEU A 48 9.55 -4.97 -13.83
C LEU A 48 10.80 -4.13 -14.09
N GLU A 49 11.23 -4.03 -15.35
CA GLU A 49 12.38 -3.18 -15.73
C GLU A 49 12.11 -1.71 -15.39
N PHE A 50 10.92 -1.19 -15.73
CA PHE A 50 10.56 0.18 -15.40
C PHE A 50 10.51 0.39 -13.88
N TYR A 51 9.92 -0.54 -13.13
CA TYR A 51 9.87 -0.48 -11.68
C TYR A 51 11.27 -0.39 -11.06
N ASP A 52 12.17 -1.29 -11.43
CA ASP A 52 13.52 -1.37 -10.86
C ASP A 52 14.40 -0.17 -11.21
N THR A 53 14.22 0.40 -12.41
CA THR A 53 15.07 1.51 -12.89
C THR A 53 14.53 2.89 -12.53
N ARG A 54 13.25 3.01 -12.11
CA ARG A 54 12.58 4.31 -11.89
C ARG A 54 12.20 4.60 -10.44
N GLY A 55 12.79 3.86 -9.49
CA GLY A 55 12.67 4.15 -8.05
C GLY A 55 11.93 3.10 -7.24
N GLY A 56 11.46 2.02 -7.87
CA GLY A 56 10.90 0.85 -7.21
C GLY A 56 9.82 1.17 -6.19
N SER A 57 9.89 0.51 -5.04
CA SER A 57 8.88 0.63 -3.97
C SER A 57 8.82 2.02 -3.35
N GLU A 58 9.88 2.84 -3.45
CA GLU A 58 9.85 4.22 -2.95
C GLU A 58 8.87 5.09 -3.75
N ILE A 59 8.80 4.87 -5.06
CA ILE A 59 7.99 5.69 -5.98
C ILE A 59 6.65 5.04 -6.30
N PHE A 60 6.63 3.73 -6.50
CA PHE A 60 5.44 3.02 -6.96
C PHE A 60 4.71 2.28 -5.85
N GLY A 61 5.39 1.99 -4.72
CA GLY A 61 4.90 1.05 -3.72
C GLY A 61 4.86 -0.39 -4.25
N PHE A 62 4.04 -1.24 -3.66
CA PHE A 62 3.89 -2.64 -4.08
C PHE A 62 2.79 -2.82 -5.15
N PRO A 63 2.87 -3.84 -6.03
CA PRO A 63 1.81 -4.13 -6.99
C PRO A 63 0.51 -4.50 -6.28
N LEU A 64 -0.63 -4.02 -6.79
CA LEU A 64 -1.98 -4.32 -6.29
C LEU A 64 -2.78 -5.24 -7.22
N THR A 65 -2.25 -5.48 -8.41
CA THR A 65 -2.85 -6.37 -9.42
C THR A 65 -1.74 -7.10 -10.16
N GLU A 66 -2.10 -8.14 -10.91
CA GLU A 66 -1.29 -8.58 -12.06
C GLU A 66 -1.38 -7.55 -13.20
N ALA A 67 -0.53 -7.68 -14.21
CA ALA A 67 -0.68 -6.91 -15.45
C ALA A 67 -1.85 -7.47 -16.28
N PHE A 68 -2.80 -6.62 -16.68
CA PHE A 68 -4.00 -7.03 -17.43
C PHE A 68 -4.37 -6.01 -18.52
N GLU A 69 -5.22 -6.41 -19.47
CA GLU A 69 -5.73 -5.51 -20.50
C GLU A 69 -6.96 -4.74 -19.99
N ASP A 70 -6.79 -3.45 -19.74
CA ASP A 70 -7.89 -2.59 -19.32
C ASP A 70 -8.79 -2.24 -20.51
N SER A 71 -10.06 -2.65 -20.44
CA SER A 71 -11.02 -2.46 -21.53
C SER A 71 -11.41 -0.99 -21.78
N VAL A 72 -11.31 -0.13 -20.75
CA VAL A 72 -11.66 1.28 -20.83
C VAL A 72 -10.49 2.06 -21.43
N LEU A 73 -9.29 1.83 -20.92
CA LEU A 73 -8.07 2.49 -21.38
C LEU A 73 -7.54 1.90 -22.70
N ARG A 74 -7.91 0.66 -23.02
CA ARG A 74 -7.38 -0.14 -24.14
C ARG A 74 -5.86 -0.25 -24.11
N LEU A 75 -5.33 -0.49 -22.92
CA LEU A 75 -3.90 -0.63 -22.65
C LEU A 75 -3.70 -1.81 -21.70
N ARG A 76 -2.57 -2.50 -21.84
CA ARG A 76 -2.06 -3.35 -20.77
C ARG A 76 -1.61 -2.45 -19.63
N VAL A 77 -2.16 -2.65 -18.45
CA VAL A 77 -1.87 -1.85 -17.25
C VAL A 77 -1.57 -2.75 -16.07
N GLN A 78 -0.89 -2.18 -15.08
CA GLN A 78 -0.76 -2.78 -13.76
C GLN A 78 -0.87 -1.69 -12.70
N TYR A 79 -1.69 -1.94 -11.68
CA TYR A 79 -1.83 -1.04 -10.55
C TYR A 79 -0.83 -1.38 -9.46
N PHE A 80 -0.28 -0.35 -8.85
CA PHE A 80 0.59 -0.37 -7.68
C PHE A 80 0.00 0.54 -6.61
N GLN A 81 0.51 0.50 -5.38
CA GLN A 81 -0.01 1.35 -4.30
C GLN A 81 -0.03 2.83 -4.67
N CYS A 82 1.05 3.37 -5.24
CA CYS A 82 1.17 4.81 -5.53
C CYS A 82 0.82 5.18 -6.98
N ALA A 83 0.77 4.21 -7.91
CA ALA A 83 0.73 4.51 -9.34
C ALA A 83 0.05 3.42 -10.17
N ARG A 84 -0.28 3.75 -11.44
CA ARG A 84 -0.66 2.78 -12.48
C ARG A 84 0.38 2.85 -13.60
N MET A 85 0.99 1.71 -13.93
CA MET A 85 1.86 1.60 -15.10
C MET A 85 1.02 1.22 -16.32
N GLU A 86 1.36 1.80 -17.47
CA GLU A 86 0.64 1.65 -18.73
C GLU A 86 1.62 1.31 -19.85
N TRP A 87 1.37 0.19 -20.52
CA TRP A 87 2.20 -0.28 -21.63
C TRP A 87 1.78 0.38 -22.94
N ARG A 88 2.75 1.00 -23.61
CA ARG A 88 2.58 1.78 -24.85
C ARG A 88 3.66 1.34 -25.85
N PRO A 89 3.52 0.16 -26.47
CA PRO A 89 4.59 -0.46 -27.28
C PRO A 89 5.00 0.37 -28.50
N ASN A 90 4.08 1.19 -29.01
CA ASN A 90 4.27 2.04 -30.17
C ASN A 90 5.01 3.35 -29.86
N ASN A 91 5.25 3.67 -28.59
CA ASN A 91 6.07 4.83 -28.22
C ASN A 91 7.57 4.55 -28.46
N PRO A 92 8.36 5.58 -28.77
CA PRO A 92 9.81 5.44 -28.80
C PRO A 92 10.36 5.11 -27.40
N ALA A 93 11.45 4.36 -27.34
CA ALA A 93 12.20 4.20 -26.09
C ALA A 93 12.67 5.57 -25.57
N PRO A 94 12.70 5.80 -24.25
CA PRO A 94 12.34 4.87 -23.17
C PRO A 94 10.83 4.88 -22.78
N TYR A 95 9.97 5.57 -23.53
CA TYR A 95 8.58 5.87 -23.14
C TYR A 95 7.57 4.77 -23.44
N LYS A 96 8.02 3.51 -23.52
CA LYS A 96 7.14 2.36 -23.74
C LYS A 96 6.35 1.98 -22.50
N VAL A 97 6.86 2.28 -21.31
CA VAL A 97 6.08 2.27 -20.07
C VAL A 97 5.91 3.72 -19.62
N GLN A 98 4.67 4.11 -19.35
CA GLN A 98 4.33 5.41 -18.79
C GLN A 98 3.41 5.23 -17.59
N LEU A 99 3.29 6.26 -16.78
CA LEU A 99 2.40 6.27 -15.62
C LEU A 99 1.09 6.97 -15.96
N GLY A 100 -0.01 6.35 -15.53
CA GLY A 100 -1.35 6.93 -15.61
C GLY A 100 -1.48 8.20 -14.76
N LEU A 101 -2.36 9.11 -15.17
CA LEU A 101 -2.57 10.40 -14.51
C LEU A 101 -3.56 10.26 -13.34
N LEU A 102 -3.28 9.34 -12.41
CA LEU A 102 -4.24 8.95 -11.38
C LEU A 102 -4.73 10.11 -10.52
N ALA A 103 -3.85 11.06 -10.19
CA ALA A 103 -4.26 12.26 -9.46
C ALA A 103 -5.18 13.15 -10.29
N ASP A 104 -4.88 13.42 -11.58
CA ASP A 104 -5.79 14.18 -12.46
C ASP A 104 -7.16 13.50 -12.59
N GLU A 105 -7.17 12.16 -12.74
CA GLU A 105 -8.41 11.39 -12.82
C GLU A 105 -9.23 11.49 -11.53
N LEU A 106 -8.58 11.35 -10.36
CA LEU A 106 -9.22 11.50 -9.05
C LEU A 106 -9.75 12.93 -8.85
N ILE A 107 -8.95 13.95 -9.18
CA ILE A 107 -9.34 15.37 -9.13
C ILE A 107 -10.62 15.59 -9.94
N GLY A 108 -10.64 15.14 -11.19
CA GLY A 108 -11.80 15.29 -12.07
C GLY A 108 -13.03 14.52 -11.59
N LYS A 109 -12.86 13.28 -11.14
CA LYS A 109 -13.97 12.41 -10.72
C LYS A 109 -14.57 12.79 -9.37
N LEU A 110 -13.75 13.31 -8.45
CA LEU A 110 -14.18 13.74 -7.12
C LEU A 110 -14.56 15.23 -7.07
N GLY A 111 -14.40 15.95 -8.17
CA GLY A 111 -14.81 17.35 -8.29
C GLY A 111 -13.89 18.34 -7.59
N TYR A 112 -12.62 17.98 -7.36
CA TYR A 112 -11.62 18.91 -6.86
C TYR A 112 -11.28 19.96 -7.93
N HIS A 113 -11.01 21.19 -7.48
CA HIS A 113 -10.62 22.28 -8.36
C HIS A 113 -9.44 23.04 -7.76
N PHE A 114 -8.37 23.14 -8.54
CA PHE A 114 -7.17 23.87 -8.19
C PHE A 114 -6.89 24.91 -9.28
N PRO A 115 -7.20 26.20 -9.04
CA PRO A 115 -6.91 27.24 -10.01
C PRO A 115 -5.40 27.47 -10.13
N PRO A 116 -4.91 27.91 -11.31
CA PRO A 116 -3.53 28.36 -11.46
C PRO A 116 -3.13 29.39 -10.41
N VAL A 117 -1.83 29.45 -10.13
CA VAL A 117 -1.25 30.44 -9.24
C VAL A 117 -1.56 31.86 -9.74
N LEU A 118 -1.75 32.81 -8.83
CA LEU A 118 -1.97 34.20 -9.22
C LEU A 118 -0.70 34.79 -9.84
N ALA A 119 -0.87 35.74 -10.78
CA ALA A 119 0.26 36.34 -11.49
C ALA A 119 1.30 36.97 -10.55
N GLU A 120 0.87 37.52 -9.41
CA GLU A 120 1.74 38.14 -8.42
C GLU A 120 2.56 37.13 -7.60
N GLN A 121 2.15 35.85 -7.62
CA GLN A 121 2.80 34.74 -6.92
C GLN A 121 3.74 33.94 -7.83
N ILE A 122 3.76 34.24 -9.14
CA ILE A 122 4.70 33.64 -10.08
C ILE A 122 6.12 34.13 -9.74
N PRO A 123 7.08 33.23 -9.49
CA PRO A 123 8.47 33.63 -9.28
C PRO A 123 9.01 34.34 -10.52
N ALA A 124 9.78 35.41 -10.33
CA ALA A 124 10.35 36.20 -11.43
C ALA A 124 11.21 35.37 -12.40
N PHE A 125 11.83 34.30 -11.89
CA PHE A 125 12.55 33.31 -12.68
C PHE A 125 12.60 31.97 -11.94
N ASN A 126 12.70 30.89 -12.70
CA ASN A 126 12.91 29.54 -12.16
C ASN A 126 14.34 29.42 -11.60
N ASN A 127 14.47 28.83 -10.41
CA ASN A 127 15.75 28.64 -9.72
C ASN A 127 15.72 27.33 -8.91
N ASP A 128 16.65 27.16 -7.97
CA ASP A 128 16.78 25.93 -7.18
C ASP A 128 15.70 25.73 -6.12
N VAL A 129 14.97 26.78 -5.76
CA VAL A 129 13.96 26.76 -4.70
C VAL A 129 12.54 26.97 -5.21
N HIS A 130 12.34 27.51 -6.42
CA HIS A 130 11.03 27.64 -7.06
C HIS A 130 11.10 27.34 -8.56
N HIS A 131 10.08 26.64 -9.08
CA HIS A 131 9.92 26.40 -10.51
C HIS A 131 8.45 26.57 -10.88
N TYR A 132 8.15 27.57 -11.70
CA TYR A 132 6.86 27.77 -12.35
C TYR A 132 6.73 26.94 -13.62
N PHE A 133 5.66 26.14 -13.69
CA PHE A 133 5.30 25.31 -14.83
C PHE A 133 4.15 25.98 -15.60
N SER A 134 4.49 26.59 -16.73
CA SER A 134 3.53 27.32 -17.57
C SER A 134 2.42 26.43 -18.16
N GLU A 135 2.69 25.13 -18.30
CA GLU A 135 1.81 24.12 -18.87
C GLU A 135 0.54 23.91 -18.03
N THR A 136 0.64 24.12 -16.72
CA THR A 136 -0.49 24.01 -15.80
C THR A 136 -0.72 25.27 -14.96
N GLY A 137 0.21 26.22 -14.98
CA GLY A 137 0.11 27.47 -14.25
C GLY A 137 0.38 27.33 -12.75
N HIS A 138 1.19 26.35 -12.33
CA HIS A 138 1.50 26.08 -10.92
C HIS A 138 2.99 26.12 -10.63
N VAL A 139 3.34 26.34 -9.36
CA VAL A 139 4.72 26.42 -8.88
C VAL A 139 5.05 25.24 -7.97
N VAL A 140 6.22 24.65 -8.17
CA VAL A 140 6.78 23.66 -7.23
C VAL A 140 7.93 24.34 -6.49
N SER A 141 7.94 24.21 -5.16
CA SER A 141 8.88 24.95 -4.31
C SER A 141 9.59 24.09 -3.27
N HIS A 142 10.76 24.53 -2.81
CA HIS A 142 11.51 24.00 -1.67
C HIS A 142 11.72 22.47 -1.72
N ALA A 143 11.37 21.76 -0.65
CA ALA A 143 11.56 20.32 -0.52
C ALA A 143 10.79 19.53 -1.59
N PHE A 144 9.62 20.01 -2.02
CA PHE A 144 8.86 19.39 -3.12
C PHE A 144 9.62 19.51 -4.43
N LEU A 145 10.19 20.68 -4.73
CA LEU A 145 10.96 20.88 -5.97
C LEU A 145 12.23 20.04 -5.99
N LYS A 146 12.93 19.95 -4.86
CA LYS A 146 14.10 19.09 -4.70
C LYS A 146 13.73 17.63 -4.96
N TYR A 147 12.72 17.11 -4.25
CA TYR A 147 12.29 15.72 -4.40
C TYR A 147 11.81 15.43 -5.83
N PHE A 148 11.01 16.33 -6.41
CA PHE A 148 10.55 16.25 -7.80
C PHE A 148 11.73 16.08 -8.77
N ARG A 149 12.76 16.92 -8.68
CA ARG A 149 13.94 16.85 -9.56
C ARG A 149 14.75 15.58 -9.34
N GLU A 150 14.95 15.18 -8.09
CA GLU A 150 15.77 14.01 -7.74
C GLU A 150 15.12 12.68 -8.11
N LYS A 151 13.78 12.62 -8.13
CA LYS A 151 13.01 11.37 -8.29
C LYS A 151 12.35 11.21 -9.66
N GLY A 152 12.79 11.97 -10.66
CA GLY A 152 12.41 11.76 -12.07
C GLY A 152 11.48 12.81 -12.68
N GLY A 153 11.10 13.84 -11.92
CA GLY A 153 10.43 15.03 -12.43
C GLY A 153 9.13 14.74 -13.17
N VAL A 154 8.95 15.41 -14.32
CA VAL A 154 7.71 15.32 -15.12
C VAL A 154 7.44 13.90 -15.62
N ASP A 155 8.48 13.09 -15.87
CA ASP A 155 8.32 11.72 -16.36
C ASP A 155 7.66 10.81 -15.31
N ILE A 156 7.89 11.07 -14.02
CA ILE A 156 7.34 10.28 -12.91
C ILE A 156 6.10 10.92 -12.31
N PHE A 157 6.14 12.22 -12.00
CA PHE A 157 5.06 12.88 -11.28
C PHE A 157 4.07 13.61 -12.20
N GLY A 158 4.46 13.90 -13.43
CA GLY A 158 3.74 14.81 -14.31
C GLY A 158 3.84 16.27 -13.86
N TYR A 159 3.04 17.14 -14.46
CA TYR A 159 3.04 18.55 -14.08
C TYR A 159 2.36 18.78 -12.72
N PRO A 160 2.71 19.84 -11.98
CA PRO A 160 1.95 20.22 -10.78
C PRO A 160 0.51 20.59 -11.12
N ARG A 161 -0.41 20.30 -10.20
CA ARG A 161 -1.84 20.59 -10.29
C ARG A 161 -2.33 21.48 -9.15
N SER A 162 -1.48 21.75 -8.18
CA SER A 162 -1.76 22.65 -7.07
C SER A 162 -0.47 23.30 -6.61
N GLU A 163 -0.59 24.35 -5.81
CA GLU A 163 0.47 24.76 -4.88
C GLU A 163 0.53 23.77 -3.70
N PHE A 164 1.57 23.85 -2.86
CA PHE A 164 1.55 23.09 -1.62
C PHE A 164 0.52 23.69 -0.64
N MET A 165 -0.18 22.84 0.11
CA MET A 165 -1.22 23.24 1.07
C MET A 165 -1.28 22.30 2.27
N LEU A 166 -1.91 22.72 3.36
CA LEU A 166 -2.13 21.87 4.52
C LEU A 166 -3.43 21.07 4.34
N GLU A 167 -3.33 19.74 4.36
CA GLU A 167 -4.46 18.81 4.24
C GLU A 167 -4.23 17.63 5.21
N ASP A 168 -5.23 17.27 6.02
CA ASP A 168 -5.19 16.18 6.99
C ASP A 168 -3.97 16.18 7.95
N GLY A 169 -3.43 17.36 8.23
CA GLY A 169 -2.26 17.54 9.10
C GLY A 169 -0.91 17.44 8.40
N TYR A 170 -0.88 17.25 7.08
CA TYR A 170 0.33 17.18 6.27
C TYR A 170 0.40 18.34 5.28
N VAL A 171 1.60 18.79 4.96
CA VAL A 171 1.78 19.71 3.83
C VAL A 171 1.86 18.86 2.57
N VAL A 172 0.99 19.10 1.60
CA VAL A 172 0.85 18.25 0.42
C VAL A 172 0.86 19.06 -0.85
N GLN A 173 1.26 18.46 -1.96
CA GLN A 173 1.15 19.05 -3.28
C GLN A 173 0.69 18.01 -4.30
N TYR A 174 -0.31 18.37 -5.11
CA TYR A 174 -0.84 17.53 -6.17
C TYR A 174 -0.06 17.74 -7.46
N PHE A 175 0.23 16.63 -8.13
CA PHE A 175 0.76 16.55 -9.49
C PHE A 175 -0.21 15.71 -10.33
N GLN A 176 0.03 15.58 -11.64
CA GLN A 176 -0.88 14.81 -12.49
C GLN A 176 -0.91 13.31 -12.15
N ARG A 177 0.23 12.75 -11.73
CA ARG A 177 0.41 11.30 -11.48
C ARG A 177 0.55 10.93 -10.02
N ALA A 178 0.77 11.92 -9.15
CA ALA A 178 1.14 11.70 -7.77
C ALA A 178 0.62 12.82 -6.87
N ARG A 179 0.48 12.52 -5.58
CA ARG A 179 0.33 13.50 -4.51
C ARG A 179 1.48 13.29 -3.55
N MET A 180 2.28 14.34 -3.36
CA MET A 180 3.41 14.32 -2.44
C MET A 180 2.96 14.81 -1.08
N GLU A 181 3.42 14.15 -0.03
CA GLU A 181 3.12 14.46 1.38
C GLU A 181 4.41 14.71 2.14
N TRP A 182 4.48 15.86 2.81
CA TRP A 182 5.58 16.20 3.69
C TRP A 182 5.23 15.91 5.15
N HIS A 183 6.03 15.04 5.75
CA HIS A 183 5.92 14.54 7.13
C HIS A 183 7.04 15.12 8.01
N PRO A 184 6.86 16.33 8.58
CA PRO A 184 7.86 16.96 9.46
C PRO A 184 8.16 16.17 10.73
N GLU A 185 7.22 15.35 11.18
CA GLU A 185 7.31 14.53 12.39
C GLU A 185 8.34 13.41 12.29
N PHE A 186 8.76 13.03 11.08
CA PHE A 186 9.80 12.04 10.89
C PHE A 186 11.18 12.66 11.18
N SER A 187 11.68 12.35 12.38
CA SER A 187 13.03 12.70 12.85
C SER A 187 14.13 11.90 12.14
N SER A 188 13.77 10.77 11.54
CA SER A 188 14.62 9.92 10.69
C SER A 188 13.77 9.28 9.58
N GLY A 189 14.37 8.98 8.43
CA GLY A 189 13.66 8.51 7.23
C GLY A 189 13.27 9.62 6.25
N PRO A 190 12.70 9.26 5.09
CA PRO A 190 12.26 10.23 4.10
C PRO A 190 11.09 11.03 4.66
N ARG A 191 11.25 12.35 4.73
CA ARG A 191 10.16 13.27 5.10
C ARG A 191 9.18 13.53 3.95
N MET A 192 9.51 13.07 2.74
CA MET A 192 8.64 13.19 1.58
C MET A 192 8.13 11.79 1.21
N CYS A 193 6.81 11.63 1.22
CA CYS A 193 6.10 10.40 0.91
C CYS A 193 5.17 10.63 -0.28
N LEU A 194 4.74 9.55 -0.92
CA LEU A 194 3.70 9.59 -1.95
C LEU A 194 2.43 8.97 -1.40
N THR A 195 1.30 9.62 -1.64
CA THR A 195 -0.02 9.06 -1.35
C THR A 195 -0.23 7.78 -2.17
N TYR A 196 -0.94 6.80 -1.60
CA TYR A 196 -1.29 5.54 -2.27
C TYR A 196 -2.44 5.74 -3.26
N LEU A 197 -2.22 6.55 -4.30
CA LEU A 197 -3.25 6.91 -5.27
C LEU A 197 -3.77 5.72 -6.08
N GLY A 198 -2.97 4.69 -6.31
CA GLY A 198 -3.44 3.48 -6.98
C GLY A 198 -4.40 2.68 -6.11
N GLU A 199 -4.14 2.61 -4.80
CA GLU A 199 -5.06 2.03 -3.82
C GLU A 199 -6.36 2.84 -3.77
N THR A 200 -6.28 4.15 -3.57
CA THR A 200 -7.44 5.06 -3.54
C THR A 200 -8.27 4.98 -4.83
N TYR A 201 -7.62 4.88 -5.99
CA TYR A 201 -8.33 4.76 -7.26
C TYR A 201 -9.13 3.46 -7.34
N LEU A 202 -8.54 2.33 -6.98
CA LEU A 202 -9.20 1.02 -7.03
C LEU A 202 -10.36 0.92 -6.02
N GLU A 203 -10.26 1.60 -4.88
CA GLU A 203 -11.36 1.68 -3.91
C GLU A 203 -12.60 2.40 -4.48
N HIS A 204 -12.40 3.47 -5.25
CA HIS A 204 -13.50 4.27 -5.82
C HIS A 204 -13.99 3.76 -7.17
N PHE A 205 -13.08 3.18 -7.97
CA PHE A 205 -13.33 2.74 -9.34
C PHE A 205 -12.82 1.30 -9.51
N PRO A 206 -13.48 0.32 -8.89
CA PRO A 206 -13.06 -1.07 -8.97
C PRO A 206 -13.09 -1.56 -10.42
N VAL A 207 -11.99 -2.14 -10.87
CA VAL A 207 -11.87 -2.68 -12.23
C VAL A 207 -12.65 -4.00 -12.29
N SER A 208 -13.56 -4.12 -13.26
CA SER A 208 -14.58 -5.18 -13.31
C SER A 208 -14.08 -6.54 -13.81
N GLN A 209 -12.78 -6.70 -14.08
CA GLN A 209 -12.22 -8.01 -14.40
C GLN A 209 -11.89 -8.73 -13.11
N GLU A 210 -12.27 -10.00 -13.02
CA GLU A 210 -11.72 -10.94 -12.04
C GLU A 210 -10.20 -10.78 -12.10
N ILE A 211 -9.61 -10.06 -11.14
CA ILE A 211 -8.16 -9.97 -10.98
C ILE A 211 -7.72 -11.43 -10.94
N PRO A 212 -7.01 -11.95 -11.96
CA PRO A 212 -6.63 -13.35 -11.99
C PRO A 212 -5.98 -13.63 -10.65
N GLY A 213 -6.63 -14.53 -9.89
CA GLY A 213 -6.46 -14.60 -8.44
C GLY A 213 -4.99 -14.60 -8.08
N SER A 214 -4.66 -13.90 -6.98
CA SER A 214 -3.34 -13.94 -6.37
C SER A 214 -2.79 -15.36 -6.54
N PHE A 215 -1.72 -15.49 -7.31
CA PHE A 215 -0.97 -16.73 -7.29
C PHE A 215 -0.53 -16.91 -5.85
N ARG A 216 -1.27 -17.72 -5.08
CA ARG A 216 -0.74 -18.35 -3.90
C ARG A 216 0.07 -19.51 -4.45
N PRO A 217 1.42 -19.45 -4.47
CA PRO A 217 2.16 -20.69 -4.58
C PRO A 217 1.68 -21.61 -3.44
N GLU A 218 1.58 -22.91 -3.71
CA GLU A 218 1.08 -23.92 -2.78
C GLU A 218 1.43 -23.62 -1.32
N GLU A 219 0.43 -23.73 -0.42
CA GLU A 219 0.50 -23.61 1.04
C GLU A 219 1.88 -23.22 1.58
N TYR A 220 2.23 -21.93 1.56
CA TYR A 220 3.25 -21.41 2.46
C TYR A 220 2.72 -21.58 3.88
N ARG A 221 2.98 -22.75 4.49
CA ARG A 221 2.73 -22.94 5.91
C ARG A 221 3.68 -22.05 6.67
N THR A 222 3.15 -20.99 7.27
CA THR A 222 3.84 -20.25 8.31
C THR A 222 4.17 -21.25 9.41
N THR A 223 5.46 -21.39 9.72
CA THR A 223 5.93 -22.28 10.81
C THR A 223 6.40 -21.49 12.02
N GLU A 224 6.69 -20.19 11.84
CA GLU A 224 7.17 -19.31 12.89
C GLU A 224 6.67 -17.88 12.65
N LEU A 225 6.50 -17.12 13.75
CA LEU A 225 6.11 -15.72 13.73
C LEU A 225 7.26 -14.86 14.24
N SER A 226 7.74 -13.94 13.41
CA SER A 226 8.67 -12.88 13.80
C SER A 226 7.88 -11.60 14.04
N ILE A 227 7.87 -11.11 15.29
CA ILE A 227 7.02 -9.99 15.69
C ILE A 227 7.87 -8.84 16.19
N SER A 228 7.57 -7.62 15.72
CA SER A 228 8.08 -6.39 16.32
C SER A 228 6.93 -5.47 16.72
N ALA A 229 7.09 -4.79 17.85
CA ALA A 229 6.13 -3.82 18.36
C ALA A 229 6.83 -2.52 18.76
N SER A 230 6.21 -1.38 18.44
CA SER A 230 6.71 -0.06 18.78
C SER A 230 5.59 0.89 19.14
N VAL A 231 5.93 1.96 19.86
CA VAL A 231 5.00 3.02 20.25
C VAL A 231 5.26 4.28 19.43
N ARG A 232 4.21 5.07 19.17
CA ARG A 232 4.34 6.37 18.49
C ARG A 232 5.19 7.35 19.28
N TYR A 233 4.99 7.40 20.59
CA TYR A 233 5.73 8.29 21.47
C TYR A 233 6.42 7.48 22.57
N ALA A 234 7.75 7.37 22.51
CA ALA A 234 8.54 6.71 23.55
C ALA A 234 8.48 7.46 24.89
N ILE A 235 8.23 8.78 24.86
CA ILE A 235 7.99 9.63 26.02
C ILE A 235 6.63 10.30 25.86
N THR A 236 5.77 10.23 26.88
CA THR A 236 4.41 10.79 26.85
C THR A 236 4.17 11.74 28.01
N GLY A 237 3.12 12.56 27.91
CA GLY A 237 2.51 13.19 29.07
C GLY A 237 1.69 12.21 29.91
N ARG A 238 1.03 12.70 30.97
CA ARG A 238 0.16 11.89 31.87
C ARG A 238 -1.21 11.52 31.31
N GLN A 239 -1.65 12.17 30.24
CA GLN A 239 -2.94 11.97 29.57
C GLN A 239 -2.77 12.17 28.07
N GLY A 240 -3.73 11.68 27.28
CA GLY A 240 -3.73 11.78 25.82
C GLY A 240 -3.84 10.42 25.16
N VAL A 241 -3.57 10.37 23.86
CA VAL A 241 -3.68 9.15 23.06
C VAL A 241 -2.29 8.64 22.71
N GLN A 242 -2.09 7.33 22.85
CA GLN A 242 -0.90 6.61 22.37
C GLN A 242 -1.30 5.66 21.25
N THR A 243 -0.35 5.39 20.35
CA THR A 243 -0.51 4.39 19.30
C THR A 243 0.57 3.32 19.44
N VAL A 244 0.17 2.05 19.37
CA VAL A 244 1.07 0.91 19.21
C VAL A 244 1.01 0.44 17.77
N PHE A 245 2.18 0.19 17.19
CA PHE A 245 2.39 -0.38 15.87
C PHE A 245 2.93 -1.79 16.03
N VAL A 246 2.38 -2.74 15.28
CA VAL A 246 2.81 -4.14 15.30
C VAL A 246 3.06 -4.58 13.87
N TYR A 247 4.24 -5.17 13.64
CA TYR A 247 4.61 -5.84 12.40
C TYR A 247 4.81 -7.31 12.67
N VAL A 248 4.23 -8.14 11.82
CA VAL A 248 4.29 -9.60 11.90
C VAL A 248 4.84 -10.12 10.58
N ASN A 249 5.93 -10.85 10.67
CA ASN A 249 6.55 -11.54 9.55
C ASN A 249 6.59 -13.06 9.81
N ASP A 250 6.74 -13.85 8.76
CA ASP A 250 6.96 -15.29 8.84
C ASP A 250 8.45 -15.66 9.03
N GLN A 251 8.77 -16.95 8.99
CA GLN A 251 10.13 -17.49 9.12
C GLN A 251 11.10 -17.02 8.00
N GLN A 252 10.58 -16.52 6.88
CA GLN A 252 11.35 -15.98 5.76
C GLN A 252 11.44 -14.45 5.80
N GLN A 253 11.01 -13.83 6.91
CA GLN A 253 10.92 -12.37 7.08
C GLN A 253 9.91 -11.72 6.10
N GLN A 254 8.93 -12.47 5.61
CA GLN A 254 7.86 -11.96 4.75
C GLN A 254 6.68 -11.47 5.59
N PRO A 255 6.03 -10.35 5.25
CA PRO A 255 4.91 -9.85 6.04
C PRO A 255 3.71 -10.80 6.03
N LEU A 256 3.12 -11.01 7.21
CA LEU A 256 2.05 -11.98 7.43
C LEU A 256 0.71 -11.27 7.61
N GLN A 257 -0.17 -11.36 6.61
CA GLN A 257 -1.53 -10.84 6.65
C GLN A 257 -2.47 -11.72 7.48
N GLY A 258 -3.44 -11.10 8.15
CA GLY A 258 -4.52 -11.79 8.86
C GLY A 258 -4.13 -12.32 10.24
N ALA A 259 -2.93 -12.03 10.73
CA ALA A 259 -2.51 -12.37 12.09
C ALA A 259 -3.32 -11.54 13.10
N ALA A 260 -3.90 -12.21 14.11
CA ALA A 260 -4.64 -11.55 15.16
C ALA A 260 -3.67 -11.03 16.22
N VAL A 261 -3.87 -9.78 16.65
CA VAL A 261 -2.96 -9.11 17.58
C VAL A 261 -3.74 -8.60 18.78
N ARG A 262 -3.25 -8.92 19.98
CA ARG A 262 -3.69 -8.33 21.25
C ARG A 262 -2.50 -7.72 21.98
N MET A 263 -2.76 -6.72 22.80
CA MET A 263 -1.77 -6.21 23.74
C MET A 263 -2.35 -6.08 25.14
N VAL A 264 -1.47 -6.13 26.14
CA VAL A 264 -1.74 -5.78 27.52
C VAL A 264 -0.78 -4.67 27.92
N VAL A 265 -1.33 -3.55 28.38
CA VAL A 265 -0.59 -2.40 28.88
C VAL A 265 -0.57 -2.48 30.41
N HIS A 266 0.62 -2.53 31.00
CA HIS A 266 0.83 -2.71 32.43
C HIS A 266 1.00 -1.36 33.13
N TYR A 267 -0.09 -0.82 33.67
CA TYR A 267 -0.05 0.35 34.55
C TYR A 267 0.00 -0.07 36.01
N GLN A 268 0.50 0.81 36.89
CA GLN A 268 0.42 0.58 38.33
C GLN A 268 -1.02 0.46 38.86
N SER A 269 -1.97 1.14 38.21
CA SER A 269 -3.40 1.08 38.57
C SER A 269 -4.07 -0.24 38.14
N GLY A 270 -3.38 -1.05 37.34
CA GLY A 270 -3.90 -2.30 36.78
C GLY A 270 -3.66 -2.42 35.27
N ASP A 271 -3.83 -3.63 34.78
CA ASP A 271 -3.61 -3.98 33.37
C ASP A 271 -4.78 -3.56 32.48
N GLN A 272 -4.47 -3.11 31.27
CA GLN A 272 -5.45 -2.77 30.25
C GLN A 272 -5.18 -3.55 28.96
N ALA A 273 -6.15 -4.36 28.53
CA ALA A 273 -6.04 -5.18 27.33
C ALA A 273 -6.73 -4.52 26.13
N TYR A 274 -6.11 -4.64 24.96
CA TYR A 274 -6.65 -4.10 23.71
C TYR A 274 -6.48 -5.08 22.56
N GLU A 275 -7.50 -5.14 21.71
CA GLU A 275 -7.48 -5.90 20.47
C GLU A 275 -7.27 -4.97 19.27
N PHE A 276 -6.49 -5.45 18.31
CA PHE A 276 -6.20 -4.79 17.05
C PHE A 276 -7.10 -5.34 15.94
N LYS A 277 -7.16 -4.64 14.82
CA LYS A 277 -7.58 -5.29 13.57
C LYS A 277 -6.52 -6.33 13.19
N PRO A 278 -6.90 -7.44 12.53
CA PRO A 278 -5.92 -8.37 11.96
C PRO A 278 -4.91 -7.63 11.06
N THR A 279 -3.69 -8.14 10.96
CA THR A 279 -2.64 -7.54 10.12
C THR A 279 -3.09 -7.44 8.67
N ASN A 280 -2.73 -6.33 8.02
CA ASN A 280 -2.98 -6.12 6.59
C ASN A 280 -1.94 -6.86 5.73
N ALA A 281 -1.98 -6.66 4.40
CA ALA A 281 -1.08 -7.32 3.45
C ALA A 281 0.42 -7.08 3.76
N SER A 282 0.77 -5.91 4.32
CA SER A 282 2.14 -5.58 4.74
C SER A 282 2.49 -6.11 6.15
N GLY A 283 1.75 -7.08 6.68
CA GLY A 283 1.99 -7.67 8.00
C GLY A 283 1.78 -6.68 9.15
N PHE A 284 1.14 -5.55 8.89
CA PHE A 284 1.07 -4.42 9.79
C PHE A 284 -0.33 -4.26 10.39
N THR A 285 -0.37 -3.90 11.67
CA THR A 285 -1.57 -3.38 12.32
C THR A 285 -1.21 -2.33 13.36
N ARG A 286 -2.17 -1.49 13.72
CA ARG A 286 -2.00 -0.46 14.75
C ARG A 286 -3.21 -0.34 15.65
N ARG A 287 -2.98 0.10 16.89
CA ARG A 287 -4.03 0.38 17.87
C ARG A 287 -3.77 1.69 18.57
N ASN A 288 -4.79 2.54 18.58
CA ASN A 288 -4.84 3.71 19.44
C ASN A 288 -5.49 3.33 20.77
N PHE A 289 -5.00 3.93 21.86
CA PHE A 289 -5.60 3.82 23.19
C PHE A 289 -5.34 5.07 24.01
N ASP A 290 -6.23 5.34 24.96
CA ASP A 290 -6.09 6.47 25.88
C ASP A 290 -5.12 6.12 27.01
N LEU A 291 -4.23 7.06 27.32
CA LEU A 291 -3.26 6.92 28.40
C LEU A 291 -3.95 7.00 29.75
N SER A 292 -3.69 5.99 30.58
CA SER A 292 -4.07 6.03 32.00
C SER A 292 -3.08 6.85 32.83
N PRO A 293 -3.54 7.59 33.86
CA PRO A 293 -2.68 8.36 34.73
C PRO A 293 -1.59 7.49 35.35
N SER A 294 -0.34 7.89 35.17
CA SER A 294 0.85 7.17 35.62
C SER A 294 1.82 8.12 36.33
N LEU A 295 2.65 7.57 37.22
CA LEU A 295 3.70 8.35 37.89
C LEU A 295 4.81 8.70 36.88
N PRO A 296 5.28 9.97 36.85
CA PRO A 296 6.39 10.36 35.99
C PRO A 296 7.65 9.53 36.24
N GLY A 297 8.37 9.20 35.18
CA GLY A 297 9.65 8.50 35.23
C GLY A 297 9.55 6.98 35.37
N GLN A 298 8.35 6.39 35.37
CA GLN A 298 8.19 4.94 35.37
C GLN A 298 7.85 4.38 34.00
N LYS A 299 8.53 3.31 33.61
CA LYS A 299 8.24 2.62 32.34
C LYS A 299 6.87 1.94 32.41
N VAL A 300 6.03 2.22 31.43
CA VAL A 300 4.80 1.47 31.18
C VAL A 300 5.12 0.43 30.11
N VAL A 301 5.12 -0.84 30.50
CA VAL A 301 5.42 -1.98 29.62
C VAL A 301 4.17 -2.42 28.88
N ILE A 302 4.32 -2.79 27.63
CA ILE A 302 3.27 -3.31 26.77
C ILE A 302 3.69 -4.69 26.28
N ASP A 303 2.97 -5.71 26.72
CA ASP A 303 3.08 -7.07 26.20
C ASP A 303 2.18 -7.22 24.97
N VAL A 304 2.75 -7.62 23.85
CA VAL A 304 2.04 -7.87 22.60
C VAL A 304 2.04 -9.36 22.31
N THR A 305 0.86 -9.93 22.06
CA THR A 305 0.68 -11.33 21.65
C THR A 305 0.07 -11.36 20.26
N VAL A 306 0.64 -12.17 19.38
CA VAL A 306 0.14 -12.40 18.02
C VAL A 306 -0.18 -13.86 17.82
N THR A 307 -1.30 -14.15 17.18
CA THR A 307 -1.72 -15.50 16.81
C THR A 307 -2.04 -15.59 15.32
N HIS A 308 -1.66 -16.70 14.68
CA HIS A 308 -1.99 -17.02 13.29
C HIS A 308 -2.04 -18.54 13.09
N GLY A 309 -3.24 -19.08 12.82
CA GLY A 309 -3.47 -20.53 12.88
C GLY A 309 -3.17 -21.08 14.28
N ASP A 310 -2.33 -22.11 14.35
CA ASP A 310 -1.87 -22.71 15.62
C ASP A 310 -0.64 -22.00 16.22
N LEU A 311 -0.07 -21.01 15.53
CA LEU A 311 1.13 -20.32 15.99
C LEU A 311 0.76 -19.16 16.93
N THR A 312 1.56 -19.02 17.98
CA THR A 312 1.51 -17.88 18.91
C THR A 312 2.92 -17.40 19.18
N ALA A 313 3.14 -16.09 19.14
CA ALA A 313 4.37 -15.50 19.62
C ALA A 313 4.09 -14.18 20.34
N THR A 314 5.04 -13.77 21.19
CA THR A 314 4.92 -12.55 21.99
C THR A 314 6.15 -11.67 21.85
N THR A 315 5.97 -10.37 22.04
CA THR A 315 7.05 -9.39 22.12
C THR A 315 6.67 -8.28 23.09
N GLN A 316 7.65 -7.45 23.47
CA GLN A 316 7.45 -6.36 24.41
C GLN A 316 7.89 -5.03 23.82
N THR A 317 7.17 -3.98 24.18
CA THR A 317 7.59 -2.59 23.99
C THR A 317 7.26 -1.78 25.23
N PHE A 318 7.66 -0.51 25.28
CA PHE A 318 7.35 0.34 26.43
C PHE A 318 7.33 1.83 26.05
N PHE A 319 6.73 2.64 26.90
CA PHE A 319 6.87 4.10 26.87
C PHE A 319 7.09 4.66 28.28
N LEU A 320 7.51 5.92 28.36
CA LEU A 320 7.85 6.62 29.59
C LEU A 320 7.00 7.89 29.75
N PRO A 321 6.03 7.94 30.68
CA PRO A 321 5.36 9.16 31.08
C PRO A 321 6.34 10.09 31.81
N TRP A 322 6.50 11.35 31.40
CA TRP A 322 7.52 12.25 31.97
C TRP A 322 6.99 13.59 32.54
N TRP A 323 5.79 14.06 32.18
CA TRP A 323 5.16 15.26 32.79
C TRP A 323 3.64 15.23 32.80
#